data_AF-A0A3P9J1W9-F1
#
_entry.id   AF-A0A3P9J1W9-F1
#
_cell.length_a   1.000
_cell.length_b   1.000
_cell.length_c   1.000
_cell.angle_alpha   90.00
_cell.angle_beta   90.00
_cell.angle_gamma   90.00
#
_symmetry.space_group_name_H-M   'P 1'
#
loop_
_entity.id
_entity.type
_entity.pdbx_description
1 polymer ?
#
loop_
_entity_poly.entity_id
_entity_poly.type
_entity_poly.pdbx_seq_one_letter_code
_entity_poly.pdbx_strand_id
1 'polypeptide(L)'
;MTTSHGRDGAAGWASAWTPVHLDRGSASPPEVTLVKSGGPLGLSIVGGSDHASHPFGINEPGVFISKVIPHGLACQSGLRVGDRILEVNSTDLRHATHQEAVRALLANKQEIRMLVRRDPSPPGMEEIFIQKQPGEKLGISIRGGAKGHAGNPFDPTDEGIFISKVSSTGAAARDGRLQVGMRILEVNNHSLLGMTHTEAVRVLRAVGDSLVVLVCDGFDPRKVAAVEVRQTSAERYLRKTTILRMYSHF
;
A
#
# COMPACT_ATOMS: atom_id res chain seq x y z
N MET A 1 -24.45 40.88 -23.53
CA MET A 1 -23.55 40.74 -22.35
C MET A 1 -23.61 39.29 -21.92
N THR A 2 -22.69 38.47 -22.41
CA THR A 2 -22.60 37.03 -22.11
C THR A 2 -21.19 36.75 -21.63
N THR A 3 -21.03 36.47 -20.33
CA THR A 3 -19.76 36.11 -19.71
C THR A 3 -19.57 34.60 -19.76
N SER A 4 -18.68 34.16 -20.65
CA SER A 4 -18.13 32.81 -20.69
C SER A 4 -17.25 32.56 -19.47
N HIS A 5 -17.61 31.61 -18.61
CA HIS A 5 -16.71 31.09 -17.57
C HIS A 5 -15.79 30.03 -18.19
N GLY A 6 -14.50 30.34 -18.22
CA GLY A 6 -13.43 29.44 -18.64
C GLY A 6 -13.35 28.21 -17.73
N ARG A 7 -13.32 27.04 -18.36
CA ARG A 7 -12.86 25.79 -17.75
C ARG A 7 -11.36 25.76 -17.93
N ASP A 8 -10.60 26.05 -16.88
CA ASP A 8 -9.17 25.77 -16.84
C ASP A 8 -8.80 25.29 -15.44
N GLY A 9 -8.13 24.13 -15.35
CA GLY A 9 -7.55 23.65 -14.10
C GLY A 9 -7.73 22.15 -13.78
N ALA A 10 -7.71 21.27 -14.77
CA ALA A 10 -7.60 19.83 -14.52
C ALA A 10 -6.77 19.13 -15.60
N ALA A 11 -5.46 19.42 -15.65
CA ALA A 11 -4.51 18.62 -16.42
C ALA A 11 -3.11 18.78 -15.82
N GLY A 12 -2.49 17.67 -15.37
CA GLY A 12 -1.07 17.74 -14.98
C GLY A 12 -0.39 16.58 -14.24
N TRP A 13 -1.05 15.47 -13.85
CA TRP A 13 -0.38 14.48 -12.97
C TRP A 13 -0.38 13.02 -13.43
N ALA A 14 -1.00 12.68 -14.58
CA ALA A 14 -1.15 11.29 -15.02
C ALA A 14 0.10 10.65 -15.69
N SER A 15 1.33 10.93 -15.24
CA SER A 15 2.54 10.47 -15.96
C SER A 15 3.57 9.66 -15.16
N ALA A 16 3.22 9.08 -14.01
CA ALA A 16 4.13 8.21 -13.24
C ALA A 16 3.82 6.70 -13.30
N TRP A 17 2.70 6.27 -13.90
CA TRP A 17 2.25 4.88 -13.85
C TRP A 17 1.88 4.36 -15.23
N THR A 18 2.88 3.88 -15.97
CA THR A 18 2.65 3.04 -17.15
C THR A 18 2.80 1.57 -16.74
N PRO A 19 1.78 0.71 -16.95
CA PRO A 19 1.90 -0.71 -16.68
C PRO A 19 3.00 -1.31 -17.56
N VAL A 20 4.08 -1.79 -16.94
CA VAL A 20 5.18 -2.41 -17.66
C VAL A 20 4.79 -3.84 -18.01
N HIS A 21 4.82 -4.19 -19.30
CA HIS A 21 4.71 -5.58 -19.75
C HIS A 21 5.86 -6.39 -19.13
N LEU A 22 5.54 -7.60 -18.67
CA LEU A 22 6.50 -8.51 -18.04
C LEU A 22 7.46 -9.07 -19.10
N ASP A 23 8.56 -8.36 -19.36
CA ASP A 23 9.68 -8.92 -20.14
C ASP A 23 10.35 -10.02 -19.33
N ARG A 24 9.94 -11.27 -19.58
CA ARG A 24 10.58 -12.50 -19.06
C ARG A 24 11.84 -12.85 -19.85
N GLY A 25 12.74 -11.88 -20.05
CA GLY A 25 14.01 -12.09 -20.75
C GLY A 25 15.17 -11.48 -19.98
N SER A 26 16.01 -12.35 -19.39
CA SER A 26 17.46 -12.23 -19.10
C SER A 26 18.16 -10.85 -19.05
N ALA A 27 17.51 -9.78 -18.61
CA ALA A 27 18.18 -8.51 -18.39
C ALA A 27 18.86 -8.58 -17.02
N SER A 28 20.19 -8.39 -16.99
CA SER A 28 20.90 -8.14 -15.75
C SER A 28 20.18 -7.04 -14.95
N PRO A 29 20.03 -7.18 -13.61
CA PRO A 29 19.39 -6.14 -12.81
C PRO A 29 20.03 -4.78 -13.11
N PRO A 30 19.26 -3.74 -13.46
CA PRO A 30 19.83 -2.45 -13.80
C PRO A 30 20.57 -1.84 -12.60
N GLU A 31 21.74 -1.28 -12.88
CA GLU A 31 22.44 -0.40 -11.96
C GLU A 31 21.93 1.03 -12.17
N VAL A 32 21.56 1.69 -11.08
CA VAL A 32 21.06 3.07 -11.05
C VAL A 32 21.98 3.91 -10.19
N THR A 33 22.44 5.05 -10.72
CA THR A 33 23.32 5.96 -10.00
C THR A 33 22.59 7.24 -9.62
N LEU A 34 22.62 7.60 -8.34
CA LEU A 34 22.03 8.81 -7.80
C LEU A 34 23.15 9.74 -7.32
N VAL A 35 23.19 10.96 -7.84
CA VAL A 35 24.15 11.99 -7.41
C VAL A 35 23.45 12.99 -6.50
N LYS A 36 23.84 13.04 -5.23
CA LYS A 36 23.22 13.93 -4.23
C LYS A 36 23.53 15.38 -4.54
N SER A 37 22.54 16.25 -4.54
CA SER A 37 22.70 17.70 -4.72
C SER A 37 22.39 18.50 -3.44
N GLY A 38 22.57 17.87 -2.27
CA GLY A 38 22.24 18.45 -0.96
C GLY A 38 20.76 18.28 -0.53
N GLY A 39 19.89 17.77 -1.42
CA GLY A 39 18.50 17.43 -1.13
C GLY A 39 18.27 15.95 -0.77
N PRO A 40 17.02 15.57 -0.43
CA PRO A 40 16.66 14.19 -0.16
C PRO A 40 16.74 13.32 -1.41
N LEU A 41 16.88 12.00 -1.24
CA LEU A 41 16.87 11.05 -2.37
C LEU A 41 15.52 11.00 -3.10
N GLY A 42 14.43 11.41 -2.43
CA GLY A 42 13.09 11.41 -3.03
C GLY A 42 12.51 10.01 -3.22
N LEU A 43 12.81 9.08 -2.31
CA LEU A 43 12.22 7.74 -2.28
C LEU A 43 11.89 7.32 -0.84
N SER A 44 11.04 6.31 -0.70
CA SER A 44 10.80 5.59 0.56
C SER A 44 10.99 4.10 0.35
N ILE A 45 11.45 3.40 1.39
CA ILE A 45 11.64 1.94 1.37
C ILE A 45 10.79 1.23 2.41
N VAL A 46 10.51 -0.05 2.17
CA VAL A 46 9.85 -0.97 3.11
C VAL A 46 10.50 -2.35 3.06
N GLY A 47 10.17 -3.19 4.04
CA GLY A 47 10.71 -4.54 4.15
C GLY A 47 12.11 -4.56 4.77
N GLY A 48 12.86 -5.61 4.47
CA GLY A 48 14.01 -6.07 5.24
C GLY A 48 13.72 -7.45 5.84
N SER A 49 14.75 -8.17 6.25
CA SER A 49 14.60 -9.52 6.84
C SER A 49 13.83 -9.55 8.17
N ASP A 50 13.68 -8.39 8.81
CA ASP A 50 13.02 -8.17 10.10
C ASP A 50 11.67 -7.43 10.00
N HIS A 51 11.23 -7.05 8.79
CA HIS A 51 10.00 -6.30 8.59
C HIS A 51 9.15 -6.88 7.44
N ALA A 52 7.83 -6.93 7.63
CA ALA A 52 6.92 -7.29 6.56
C ALA A 52 7.02 -6.28 5.39
N SER A 53 6.99 -6.80 4.16
CA SER A 53 7.05 -5.99 2.94
C SER A 53 5.69 -5.86 2.23
N HIS A 54 4.63 -6.51 2.72
CA HIS A 54 3.30 -6.45 2.12
C HIS A 54 2.84 -5.01 1.82
N PRO A 55 2.34 -4.73 0.61
CA PRO A 55 2.01 -5.67 -0.48
C PRO A 55 3.16 -5.95 -1.48
N PHE A 56 4.38 -5.50 -1.18
CA PHE A 56 5.56 -5.73 -2.00
C PHE A 56 6.17 -7.09 -1.69
N GLY A 57 6.71 -7.77 -2.70
CA GLY A 57 7.48 -8.99 -2.47
C GLY A 57 6.70 -10.14 -1.84
N ILE A 58 5.39 -10.27 -2.10
CA ILE A 58 4.51 -11.29 -1.48
C ILE A 58 5.14 -12.70 -1.48
N ASN A 59 5.85 -13.06 -2.55
CA ASN A 59 6.49 -14.38 -2.68
C ASN A 59 7.93 -14.44 -2.15
N GLU A 60 8.60 -13.30 -2.03
CA GLU A 60 10.03 -13.22 -1.71
C GLU A 60 10.28 -11.93 -0.91
N PRO A 61 10.49 -12.01 0.42
CA PRO A 61 10.82 -10.85 1.24
C PRO A 61 12.08 -10.14 0.77
N GLY A 62 12.22 -8.86 1.11
CA GLY A 62 13.37 -8.04 0.72
C GLY A 62 13.14 -6.56 1.01
N VAL A 63 14.02 -5.72 0.47
CA VAL A 63 13.91 -4.26 0.57
C VAL A 63 13.34 -3.71 -0.74
N PHE A 64 12.24 -2.96 -0.65
CA PHE A 64 11.53 -2.45 -1.82
C PHE A 64 11.34 -0.95 -1.75
N ILE A 65 11.29 -0.30 -2.91
CA ILE A 65 10.88 1.09 -3.04
C ILE A 65 9.35 1.17 -2.98
N SER A 66 8.83 1.78 -1.92
CA SER A 66 7.38 1.96 -1.70
C SER A 66 6.85 3.28 -2.24
N LYS A 67 7.70 4.31 -2.34
CA LYS A 67 7.37 5.61 -2.89
C LYS A 67 8.54 6.18 -3.67
N VAL A 68 8.23 6.86 -4.77
CA VAL A 68 9.15 7.72 -5.50
C VAL A 68 8.50 9.10 -5.62
N ILE A 69 9.19 10.14 -5.19
CA ILE A 69 8.69 11.51 -5.27
C ILE A 69 8.74 11.98 -6.73
N PRO A 70 7.60 12.45 -7.30
CA PRO A 70 7.57 12.99 -8.66
C PRO A 70 8.64 14.06 -8.86
N HIS A 71 9.37 13.97 -9.96
CA HIS A 71 10.48 14.87 -10.31
C HIS A 71 11.62 14.94 -9.28
N GLY A 72 11.64 14.09 -8.24
CA GLY A 72 12.74 13.98 -7.29
C GLY A 72 13.95 13.23 -7.85
N LEU A 73 15.05 13.20 -7.11
CA LEU A 73 16.31 12.58 -7.55
C LEU A 73 16.14 11.11 -7.95
N ALA A 74 15.45 10.31 -7.14
CA ALA A 74 15.14 8.92 -7.43
C ALA A 74 14.36 8.75 -8.75
N CYS A 75 13.33 9.58 -8.97
CA CYS A 75 12.52 9.57 -10.19
C CYS A 75 13.37 9.88 -11.42
N GLN A 76 14.16 10.96 -11.36
CA GLN A 76 15.05 11.38 -12.45
C GLN A 76 16.14 10.35 -12.75
N SER A 77 16.56 9.58 -11.74
CA SER A 77 17.55 8.50 -11.89
C SER A 77 16.92 7.21 -12.43
N GLY A 78 15.59 7.16 -12.61
CA GLY A 78 14.90 6.00 -13.17
C GLY A 78 14.54 4.91 -12.14
N LEU A 79 14.56 5.22 -10.84
CA LEU A 79 13.96 4.37 -9.82
C LEU A 79 12.44 4.43 -9.89
N ARG A 80 11.80 3.31 -9.56
CA ARG A 80 10.36 3.12 -9.67
C ARG A 80 9.84 2.45 -8.40
N VAL A 81 8.57 2.71 -8.08
CA VAL A 81 7.88 1.96 -7.03
C VAL A 81 7.77 0.50 -7.45
N GLY A 82 7.98 -0.41 -6.49
CA GLY A 82 8.04 -1.84 -6.75
C GLY A 82 9.46 -2.36 -6.94
N ASP A 83 10.43 -1.52 -7.33
CA ASP A 83 11.83 -1.94 -7.44
C ASP A 83 12.31 -2.60 -6.15
N ARG A 84 12.94 -3.76 -6.30
CA ARG A 84 13.66 -4.43 -5.22
C ARG A 84 15.11 -3.97 -5.23
N ILE A 85 15.59 -3.48 -4.09
CA ILE A 85 16.98 -3.07 -3.94
C ILE A 85 17.80 -4.30 -3.55
N LEU A 86 18.70 -4.72 -4.43
CA LEU A 86 19.59 -5.86 -4.21
C LEU A 86 20.90 -5.43 -3.55
N GLU A 87 21.42 -4.26 -3.93
CA GLU A 87 22.69 -3.74 -3.45
C GLU A 87 22.67 -2.23 -3.43
N VAL A 88 23.33 -1.63 -2.43
CA VAL A 88 23.63 -0.21 -2.39
C VAL A 88 25.15 -0.03 -2.23
N ASN A 89 25.78 0.53 -3.26
CA ASN A 89 27.21 0.70 -3.45
C ASN A 89 28.02 -0.59 -3.49
N SER A 90 28.23 -1.20 -2.32
CA SER A 90 28.96 -2.47 -2.16
C SER A 90 28.38 -3.26 -0.98
N THR A 91 27.19 -2.86 -0.53
CA THR A 91 26.47 -3.47 0.59
C THR A 91 25.31 -4.26 0.01
N ASP A 92 25.40 -5.57 0.09
CA ASP A 92 24.32 -6.49 -0.29
C ASP A 92 23.11 -6.29 0.64
N LEU A 93 21.94 -6.07 0.06
CA LEU A 93 20.68 -5.86 0.77
C LEU A 93 19.67 -7.00 0.61
N ARG A 94 20.02 -8.10 -0.09
CA ARG A 94 19.09 -9.22 -0.34
C ARG A 94 18.54 -9.85 0.94
N HIS A 95 19.32 -9.84 2.01
CA HIS A 95 18.96 -10.40 3.32
C HIS A 95 19.15 -9.39 4.47
N ALA A 96 19.37 -8.11 4.14
CA ALA A 96 19.59 -7.07 5.12
C ALA A 96 18.32 -6.79 5.93
N THR A 97 18.50 -6.39 7.18
CA THR A 97 17.47 -5.77 8.00
C THR A 97 17.05 -4.43 7.42
N HIS A 98 15.87 -3.93 7.80
CA HIS A 98 15.40 -2.62 7.38
C HIS A 98 16.42 -1.52 7.75
N GLN A 99 16.96 -1.58 8.97
CA GLN A 99 17.89 -0.57 9.46
C GLN A 99 19.26 -0.62 8.74
N GLU A 100 19.72 -1.79 8.31
CA GLU A 100 20.90 -1.91 7.46
C GLU A 100 20.69 -1.26 6.10
N ALA A 101 19.53 -1.48 5.48
CA ALA A 101 19.18 -0.84 4.22
C ALA A 101 19.12 0.70 4.35
N VAL A 102 18.46 1.20 5.40
CA VAL A 102 18.42 2.64 5.70
C VAL A 102 19.83 3.21 5.88
N ARG A 103 20.70 2.54 6.65
CA ARG A 103 22.09 2.98 6.84
C ARG A 103 22.87 3.00 5.52
N ALA A 104 22.69 2.01 4.65
CA ALA A 104 23.37 1.95 3.36
C ALA A 104 22.95 3.12 2.44
N LEU A 105 21.66 3.47 2.42
CA LEU A 105 21.12 4.60 1.66
C LEU A 105 21.55 5.96 2.21
N LEU A 106 21.70 6.07 3.53
CA LEU A 106 22.10 7.31 4.21
C LEU A 106 23.61 7.50 4.33
N ALA A 107 24.42 6.55 3.89
CA ALA A 107 25.88 6.67 3.90
C ALA A 107 26.33 8.00 3.24
N ASN A 108 27.32 8.67 3.85
CA ASN A 108 27.82 9.98 3.41
C ASN A 108 28.69 9.88 2.15
N LYS A 109 28.08 9.43 1.06
CA LYS A 109 28.64 9.43 -0.29
C LYS A 109 27.86 10.41 -1.16
N GLN A 110 28.59 11.15 -1.97
CA GLN A 110 28.06 12.08 -2.97
C GLN A 110 27.32 11.33 -4.08
N GLU A 111 27.80 10.16 -4.43
CA GLU A 111 27.21 9.23 -5.40
C GLU A 111 26.73 7.97 -4.67
N ILE A 112 25.52 7.52 -4.98
CA ILE A 112 24.98 6.23 -4.56
C ILE A 112 24.73 5.39 -5.81
N ARG A 113 25.37 4.23 -5.90
CA ARG A 113 25.04 3.21 -6.90
C ARG A 113 24.08 2.20 -6.30
N MET A 114 23.03 1.83 -7.01
CA MET A 114 22.03 0.86 -6.58
C MET A 114 21.85 -0.22 -7.64
N LEU A 115 21.99 -1.47 -7.24
CA LEU A 115 21.57 -2.59 -8.07
C LEU A 115 20.13 -2.92 -7.75
N VAL A 116 19.23 -2.80 -8.72
CA VAL A 116 17.80 -3.05 -8.50
C VAL A 116 17.25 -4.13 -9.42
N ARG A 117 16.28 -4.90 -8.94
CA ARG A 117 15.45 -5.79 -9.76
C ARG A 117 14.09 -5.12 -9.97
N ARG A 118 13.61 -5.12 -11.22
CA ARG A 118 12.31 -4.54 -11.59
C ARG A 118 11.18 -5.50 -11.19
N ASP A 119 10.90 -5.56 -9.89
CA ASP A 119 9.72 -6.26 -9.38
C ASP A 119 8.48 -5.39 -9.67
N PRO A 120 7.33 -6.01 -9.98
CA PRO A 120 6.11 -5.26 -10.27
C PRO A 120 5.61 -4.52 -9.03
N SER A 121 5.01 -3.36 -9.24
CA SER A 121 4.23 -2.69 -8.20
C SER A 121 3.02 -3.54 -7.82
N PRO A 122 2.44 -3.33 -6.62
CA PRO A 122 1.20 -3.98 -6.21
C PRO A 122 0.09 -3.84 -7.27
N PRO A 123 -0.68 -4.90 -7.55
CA PRO A 123 -1.81 -4.82 -8.49
C PRO A 123 -2.82 -3.74 -8.09
N GLY A 124 -3.41 -3.07 -9.10
CA GLY A 124 -4.42 -2.04 -8.88
C GLY A 124 -3.90 -0.81 -8.13
N MET A 125 -2.58 -0.60 -8.06
CA MET A 125 -2.01 0.56 -7.38
C MET A 125 -2.41 1.86 -8.09
N GLU A 126 -3.08 2.75 -7.36
CA GLU A 126 -3.62 4.01 -7.88
C GLU A 126 -3.57 5.09 -6.80
N GLU A 127 -3.28 6.32 -7.23
CA GLU A 127 -3.47 7.52 -6.40
C GLU A 127 -4.80 8.17 -6.72
N ILE A 128 -5.63 8.39 -5.69
CA ILE A 128 -6.97 8.91 -5.80
C ILE A 128 -7.05 10.24 -5.06
N PHE A 129 -7.49 11.28 -5.77
CA PHE A 129 -7.84 12.57 -5.18
C PHE A 129 -9.35 12.65 -4.93
N ILE A 130 -9.76 12.94 -3.69
CA ILE A 130 -11.16 13.15 -3.30
C ILE A 130 -11.29 14.50 -2.59
N GLN A 131 -12.21 15.34 -3.09
CA GLN A 131 -12.60 16.58 -2.44
C GLN A 131 -13.90 16.38 -1.64
N LYS A 132 -13.86 16.60 -0.33
CA LYS A 132 -15.04 16.64 0.54
C LYS A 132 -15.79 17.96 0.35
N GLN A 133 -17.11 17.89 0.38
CA GLN A 133 -17.99 19.04 0.52
C GLN A 133 -17.91 19.61 1.95
N PRO A 134 -18.24 20.90 2.17
CA PRO A 134 -18.27 21.46 3.52
C PRO A 134 -19.16 20.64 4.47
N GLY A 135 -18.58 20.18 5.58
CA GLY A 135 -19.26 19.34 6.58
C GLY A 135 -19.45 17.87 6.20
N GLU A 136 -19.06 17.45 4.99
CA GLU A 136 -19.13 16.06 4.56
C GLU A 136 -18.05 15.21 5.24
N LYS A 137 -18.41 13.99 5.62
CA LYS A 137 -17.47 13.01 6.16
C LYS A 137 -16.85 12.20 5.02
N LEU A 138 -15.62 11.75 5.18
CA LEU A 138 -14.99 10.84 4.21
C LEU A 138 -15.84 9.57 3.97
N GLY A 139 -16.39 9.01 5.05
CA GLY A 139 -17.37 7.92 4.98
C GLY A 139 -16.77 6.55 4.69
N ILE A 140 -15.53 6.27 5.12
CA ILE A 140 -14.96 4.92 5.10
C ILE A 140 -14.77 4.38 6.51
N SER A 141 -14.77 3.07 6.65
CA SER A 141 -14.24 2.36 7.81
C SER A 141 -13.05 1.51 7.37
N ILE A 142 -12.08 1.37 8.26
CA ILE A 142 -10.88 0.57 8.00
C ILE A 142 -10.80 -0.62 8.95
N ARG A 143 -9.94 -1.58 8.62
CA ARG A 143 -9.53 -2.71 9.46
C ARG A 143 -8.06 -3.03 9.25
N GLY A 144 -7.53 -3.92 10.06
CA GLY A 144 -6.10 -4.24 10.06
C GLY A 144 -5.27 -3.24 10.87
N GLY A 145 -3.98 -3.23 10.61
CA GLY A 145 -2.97 -2.45 11.32
C GLY A 145 -2.05 -3.35 12.15
N ALA A 146 -0.80 -2.92 12.27
CA ALA A 146 0.24 -3.65 12.98
C ALA A 146 -0.16 -3.96 14.42
N LYS A 147 0.21 -5.15 14.91
CA LYS A 147 -0.10 -5.63 16.28
C LYS A 147 -1.61 -5.69 16.58
N GLY A 148 -2.43 -5.65 15.53
CA GLY A 148 -3.89 -5.65 15.61
C GLY A 148 -4.49 -6.95 15.10
N HIS A 149 -5.72 -6.86 14.63
CA HIS A 149 -6.35 -7.98 13.92
C HIS A 149 -5.84 -8.02 12.48
N ALA A 150 -5.84 -9.21 11.87
CA ALA A 150 -5.44 -9.37 10.48
C ALA A 150 -6.20 -8.40 9.55
N GLY A 151 -5.42 -7.69 8.73
CA GLY A 151 -5.93 -6.77 7.73
C GLY A 151 -6.45 -7.48 6.50
N ASN A 152 -5.95 -8.66 6.16
CA ASN A 152 -6.47 -9.49 5.07
C ASN A 152 -7.16 -10.74 5.64
N PRO A 153 -8.41 -11.09 5.27
CA PRO A 153 -9.11 -12.24 5.85
C PRO A 153 -8.57 -13.57 5.30
N PHE A 154 -7.82 -13.51 4.19
CA PHE A 154 -7.22 -14.67 3.54
C PHE A 154 -5.74 -14.84 3.87
N ASP A 155 -5.14 -13.88 4.55
CA ASP A 155 -3.75 -13.92 4.99
C ASP A 155 -3.63 -13.32 6.41
N PRO A 156 -3.52 -14.16 7.45
CA PRO A 156 -3.43 -13.68 8.83
C PRO A 156 -2.13 -12.94 9.12
N THR A 157 -1.10 -13.05 8.27
CA THR A 157 0.18 -12.35 8.43
C THR A 157 0.16 -10.95 7.83
N ASP A 158 -0.88 -10.63 7.04
CA ASP A 158 -1.00 -9.34 6.41
C ASP A 158 -1.71 -8.34 7.34
N GLU A 159 -0.90 -7.59 8.06
CA GLU A 159 -1.32 -6.53 8.99
C GLU A 159 -1.63 -5.19 8.32
N GLY A 160 -1.77 -5.15 6.98
CA GLY A 160 -2.06 -3.91 6.26
C GLY A 160 -3.33 -3.19 6.70
N ILE A 161 -3.49 -1.93 6.28
CA ILE A 161 -4.72 -1.16 6.49
C ILE A 161 -5.63 -1.32 5.27
N PHE A 162 -6.88 -1.75 5.49
CA PHE A 162 -7.84 -2.01 4.41
C PHE A 162 -9.18 -1.35 4.65
N ILE A 163 -9.87 -1.00 3.57
CA ILE A 163 -11.24 -0.51 3.62
C ILE A 163 -12.19 -1.67 3.93
N SER A 164 -12.90 -1.56 5.05
CA SER A 164 -13.89 -2.54 5.51
C SER A 164 -15.33 -2.14 5.19
N LYS A 165 -15.59 -0.82 5.06
CA LYS A 165 -16.91 -0.30 4.70
C LYS A 165 -16.78 1.03 3.97
N VAL A 166 -17.68 1.26 3.03
CA VAL A 166 -17.91 2.57 2.39
C VAL A 166 -19.35 2.98 2.66
N SER A 167 -19.54 4.14 3.27
CA SER A 167 -20.85 4.72 3.62
C SER A 167 -21.43 5.42 2.41
N SER A 168 -22.66 5.09 2.04
CA SER A 168 -23.36 5.67 0.87
C SER A 168 -23.53 7.18 0.90
N THR A 169 -23.43 7.81 2.08
CA THR A 169 -23.57 9.26 2.29
C THR A 169 -22.24 10.00 2.42
N GLY A 170 -21.10 9.33 2.28
CA GLY A 170 -19.78 9.94 2.42
C GLY A 170 -19.11 10.31 1.11
N ALA A 171 -18.07 11.14 1.20
CA ALA A 171 -17.29 11.58 0.05
C ALA A 171 -16.70 10.42 -0.77
N ALA A 172 -16.27 9.34 -0.10
CA ALA A 172 -15.74 8.15 -0.77
C ALA A 172 -16.78 7.45 -1.64
N ALA A 173 -18.04 7.35 -1.18
CA ALA A 173 -19.12 6.76 -1.99
C ALA A 173 -19.52 7.67 -3.14
N ARG A 174 -19.57 8.98 -2.90
CA ARG A 174 -19.89 9.96 -3.94
C ARG A 174 -18.85 9.97 -5.06
N ASP A 175 -17.57 9.80 -4.71
CA ASP A 175 -16.48 9.64 -5.67
C ASP A 175 -16.52 8.27 -6.39
N GLY A 176 -16.83 7.21 -5.64
CA GLY A 176 -17.11 5.87 -6.18
C GLY A 176 -15.86 5.01 -6.47
N ARG A 177 -14.65 5.56 -6.42
CA ARG A 177 -13.42 4.80 -6.69
C ARG A 177 -12.91 4.00 -5.49
N LEU A 178 -13.09 4.51 -4.27
CA LEU A 178 -12.72 3.76 -3.05
C LEU A 178 -13.73 2.67 -2.74
N GLN A 179 -13.26 1.43 -2.66
CA GLN A 179 -14.11 0.25 -2.48
C GLN A 179 -13.66 -0.61 -1.29
N VAL A 180 -14.62 -1.34 -0.71
CA VAL A 180 -14.33 -2.37 0.30
C VAL A 180 -13.41 -3.42 -0.33
N GLY A 181 -12.36 -3.82 0.38
CA GLY A 181 -11.36 -4.72 -0.17
C GLY A 181 -10.02 -4.06 -0.44
N MET A 182 -10.02 -2.77 -0.81
CA MET A 182 -8.80 -2.05 -1.16
C MET A 182 -7.88 -1.87 0.05
N ARG A 183 -6.57 -1.96 -0.19
CA ARG A 183 -5.52 -1.65 0.79
C ARG A 183 -5.16 -0.18 0.66
N ILE A 184 -5.00 0.50 1.79
CA ILE A 184 -4.52 1.89 1.84
C ILE A 184 -3.02 1.87 2.17
N LEU A 185 -2.23 2.50 1.31
CA LEU A 185 -0.77 2.58 1.45
C LEU A 185 -0.35 3.93 2.02
N GLU A 186 -1.01 5.00 1.61
CA GLU A 186 -0.65 6.37 2.00
C GLU A 186 -1.88 7.29 2.03
N VAL A 187 -1.86 8.28 2.92
CA VAL A 187 -2.86 9.35 3.02
C VAL A 187 -2.14 10.69 3.17
N ASN A 188 -2.34 11.62 2.25
CA ASN A 188 -1.77 12.98 2.25
C ASN A 188 -0.27 13.00 2.60
N ASN A 189 0.56 12.17 1.95
CA ASN A 189 2.00 12.03 2.21
C ASN A 189 2.38 11.30 3.51
N HIS A 190 1.42 10.80 4.29
CA HIS A 190 1.69 9.94 5.42
C HIS A 190 1.55 8.47 5.01
N SER A 191 2.66 7.72 5.02
CA SER A 191 2.64 6.28 4.82
C SER A 191 1.84 5.59 5.92
N LEU A 192 0.98 4.64 5.55
CA LEU A 192 0.23 3.79 6.48
C LEU A 192 0.90 2.41 6.67
N LEU A 193 2.00 2.14 5.96
CA LEU A 193 2.72 0.87 6.07
C LEU A 193 3.36 0.74 7.46
N GLY A 194 3.07 -0.36 8.15
CA GLY A 194 3.55 -0.64 9.51
C GLY A 194 2.83 0.14 10.62
N MET A 195 1.85 0.99 10.29
CA MET A 195 1.05 1.69 11.30
C MET A 195 0.10 0.75 12.02
N THR A 196 -0.14 1.02 13.30
CA THR A 196 -1.25 0.45 14.04
C THR A 196 -2.59 0.97 13.52
N HIS A 197 -3.66 0.25 13.83
CA HIS A 197 -5.02 0.69 13.49
C HIS A 197 -5.31 2.12 13.97
N THR A 198 -4.97 2.41 15.22
CA THR A 198 -5.24 3.70 15.87
C THR A 198 -4.48 4.85 15.19
N GLU A 199 -3.23 4.61 14.79
CA GLU A 199 -2.43 5.61 14.05
C GLU A 199 -3.04 5.89 12.68
N ALA A 200 -3.41 4.85 11.93
CA ALA A 200 -4.07 5.02 10.64
C ALA A 200 -5.40 5.78 10.75
N VAL A 201 -6.21 5.50 11.78
CA VAL A 201 -7.44 6.25 12.07
C VAL A 201 -7.13 7.73 12.36
N ARG A 202 -6.08 8.03 13.11
CA ARG A 202 -5.67 9.42 13.40
C ARG A 202 -5.30 10.15 12.11
N VAL A 203 -4.49 9.53 11.24
CA VAL A 203 -4.11 10.12 9.95
C VAL A 203 -5.35 10.43 9.11
N LEU A 204 -6.25 9.45 8.92
CA LEU A 204 -7.48 9.62 8.14
C LEU A 204 -8.42 10.70 8.71
N ARG A 205 -8.48 10.84 10.04
CA ARG A 205 -9.30 11.88 10.70
C ARG A 205 -8.68 13.28 10.62
N ALA A 206 -7.36 13.37 10.51
CA ALA A 206 -6.66 14.64 10.36
C ALA A 206 -6.79 15.23 8.94
N VAL A 207 -7.30 14.46 7.98
CA VAL A 207 -7.53 14.93 6.61
C VAL A 207 -8.58 16.03 6.61
N GLY A 208 -8.17 17.22 6.14
CA GLY A 208 -9.03 18.35 5.81
C GLY A 208 -9.94 18.03 4.61
N ASP A 209 -10.33 19.02 3.83
CA ASP A 209 -11.31 18.79 2.75
C ASP A 209 -10.74 18.07 1.52
N SER A 210 -9.41 18.02 1.39
CA SER A 210 -8.74 17.35 0.29
C SER A 210 -8.02 16.09 0.78
N LEU A 211 -8.40 14.95 0.22
CA LEU A 211 -7.76 13.65 0.41
C LEU A 211 -6.99 13.29 -0.84
N VAL A 212 -5.71 13.00 -0.70
CA VAL A 212 -4.89 12.24 -1.64
C VAL A 212 -4.60 10.91 -0.97
N VAL A 213 -5.01 9.81 -1.59
CA VAL A 213 -4.84 8.48 -1.03
C VAL A 213 -4.20 7.57 -2.07
N LEU A 214 -3.14 6.88 -1.67
CA LEU A 214 -2.52 5.83 -2.46
C LEU A 214 -3.10 4.48 -2.01
N VAL A 215 -3.71 3.76 -2.94
CA VAL A 215 -4.34 2.47 -2.69
C VAL A 215 -3.80 1.41 -3.63
N CYS A 216 -4.07 0.15 -3.32
CA CYS A 216 -3.92 -0.96 -4.25
C CYS A 216 -5.00 -2.02 -4.02
N ASP A 217 -5.04 -3.04 -4.86
CA ASP A 217 -5.85 -4.22 -4.63
C ASP A 217 -5.47 -4.86 -3.29
N GLY A 218 -6.47 -5.26 -2.52
CA GLY A 218 -6.28 -6.00 -1.27
C GLY A 218 -6.94 -7.36 -1.36
N PHE A 219 -8.22 -7.43 -0.99
CA PHE A 219 -8.99 -8.67 -0.98
C PHE A 219 -10.35 -8.49 -1.67
N ASP A 220 -10.92 -9.57 -2.22
CA ASP A 220 -12.26 -9.54 -2.79
C ASP A 220 -13.32 -9.75 -1.68
N PRO A 221 -14.16 -8.74 -1.36
CA PRO A 221 -15.16 -8.85 -0.30
C PRO A 221 -16.20 -9.95 -0.56
N ARG A 222 -16.47 -10.30 -1.84
CA ARG A 222 -17.43 -11.35 -2.19
C ARG A 222 -16.94 -12.74 -1.75
N LYS A 223 -15.63 -12.94 -1.74
CA LYS A 223 -15.01 -14.19 -1.28
C LYS A 223 -15.06 -14.29 0.25
N VAL A 224 -15.02 -13.16 0.97
CA VAL A 224 -15.04 -13.14 2.43
C VAL A 224 -16.40 -13.61 2.95
N ALA A 225 -17.48 -13.05 2.39
CA ALA A 225 -18.84 -13.45 2.72
C ALA A 225 -19.06 -14.96 2.51
N ALA A 226 -18.50 -15.53 1.45
CA ALA A 226 -18.58 -16.97 1.19
C ALA A 226 -17.84 -17.82 2.25
N VAL A 227 -16.70 -17.34 2.77
CA VAL A 227 -15.93 -18.03 3.81
C VAL A 227 -16.61 -17.92 5.18
N GLU A 228 -17.07 -16.74 5.56
CA GLU A 228 -17.78 -16.51 6.83
C GLU A 228 -19.09 -17.32 6.90
N VAL A 229 -19.85 -17.41 5.80
CA VAL A 229 -21.06 -18.25 5.72
C VAL A 229 -20.74 -19.74 5.91
N ARG A 230 -19.63 -20.22 5.35
CA ARG A 230 -19.19 -21.63 5.52
C ARG A 230 -18.71 -21.91 6.93
N GLN A 231 -17.94 -21.01 7.54
CA GLN A 231 -17.44 -21.15 8.91
C GLN A 231 -18.57 -21.10 9.93
N THR A 232 -19.48 -20.13 9.83
CA THR A 232 -20.67 -20.06 10.71
C THR A 232 -21.59 -21.27 10.56
N SER A 233 -21.73 -21.82 9.34
CA SER A 233 -22.50 -23.05 9.10
C SER A 233 -21.84 -24.27 9.74
N ALA A 234 -20.50 -24.40 9.62
CA ALA A 234 -19.73 -25.47 10.24
C ALA A 234 -19.75 -25.39 11.77
N GLU A 235 -19.55 -24.21 12.36
CA GLU A 235 -19.62 -23.98 13.81
C GLU A 235 -21.03 -24.29 14.37
N ARG A 236 -22.08 -23.90 13.64
CA ARG A 236 -23.46 -24.21 14.01
C ARG A 236 -23.77 -25.70 13.91
N TYR A 237 -23.19 -26.40 12.93
CA TYR A 237 -23.29 -27.85 12.80
C TYR A 237 -22.57 -28.56 13.95
N LEU A 238 -21.32 -28.19 14.24
CA LEU A 238 -20.54 -28.73 15.35
C LEU A 238 -21.24 -28.54 16.71
N ARG A 239 -21.78 -27.34 16.98
CA ARG A 239 -22.58 -27.10 18.19
C ARG A 239 -23.80 -28.01 18.28
N LYS A 240 -24.53 -28.21 17.17
CA LYS A 240 -25.67 -29.15 17.15
C LYS A 240 -25.24 -30.59 17.42
N THR A 241 -24.16 -31.07 16.80
CA THR A 241 -23.68 -32.45 17.01
C THR A 241 -23.12 -32.68 18.42
N THR A 242 -22.45 -31.69 19.01
CA THR A 242 -21.94 -31.78 20.39
C THR A 242 -23.09 -31.81 21.39
N ILE A 243 -24.11 -30.97 21.20
CA ILE A 243 -25.33 -30.98 22.01
C ILE A 243 -26.04 -32.34 21.89
N LEU A 244 -26.26 -32.84 20.67
CA LEU A 244 -26.91 -34.13 20.45
C LEU A 244 -26.14 -35.31 21.05
N ARG A 245 -24.79 -35.30 21.04
CA ARG A 245 -23.96 -36.29 21.72
C ARG A 245 -24.00 -36.20 23.24
N MET A 246 -24.24 -35.01 23.80
CA MET A 246 -24.46 -34.84 25.25
C MET A 246 -25.78 -35.45 25.72
N TYR A 247 -26.81 -35.48 24.86
CA TYR A 247 -28.14 -36.04 25.20
C TYR A 247 -28.31 -37.52 24.85
N SER A 248 -27.34 -38.16 24.20
CA SER A 248 -27.39 -39.61 23.87
C SER A 248 -26.73 -40.51 24.92
N HIS A 249 -26.29 -39.95 26.05
CA HIS A 249 -25.67 -40.68 27.17
C HIS A 249 -26.49 -40.63 28.48
N PHE A 250 -27.78 -40.28 28.37
CA PHE A 250 -28.78 -40.44 29.43
C PHE A 250 -29.87 -41.41 28.98
#